data_AF-A0A821DJ23-F1
#
_entry.id   AF-A0A821DJ23-F1
#
_cell.length_a   1.000
_cell.length_b   1.000
_cell.length_c   1.000
_cell.angle_alpha   90.00
_cell.angle_beta   90.00
_cell.angle_gamma   90.00
#
_symmetry.space_group_name_H-M   'P 1'
#
loop_
_entity.id
_entity.type
_entity.pdbx_description
1 polymer ?
#
loop_
_entity_poly.entity_id
_entity_poly.type
_entity_poly.pdbx_seq_one_letter_code
_entity_poly.pdbx_strand_id
1 'polypeptide(L)'
;MHQNDSLIQVNATPTDCRSPKNELIENNFIGQLKILRKMDIHITGPGTGQMYQTFLSDGSVTINLGGVKPRGLVNTENMYSSYLEQHMTSGTPYIKGLYYPINERPNGIEKDEVIKLIRQASQLILEGFSLPVNAHDNLAPDGQLFVEMCEKDKEFCSLVTKRTRDKNFNCLDLWIEDFVHEHHQWQARGFVDNGQNFSCPFNHSLLDELRKKYGIQHKQSNH
;
A
#
# COMPACT_ATOMS: atom_id res chain seq x y z
N MET A 1 9.13 2.37 22.23
CA MET A 1 9.92 3.52 21.75
C MET A 1 8.95 4.49 21.11
N HIS A 2 8.65 5.60 21.78
CA HIS A 2 7.80 6.65 21.23
C HIS A 2 8.54 7.32 20.07
N GLN A 3 8.07 7.11 18.84
CA GLN A 3 8.44 8.00 17.74
C GLN A 3 7.78 9.35 18.00
N ASN A 4 8.63 10.37 18.06
CA ASN A 4 8.27 11.75 18.23
C ASN A 4 7.61 12.20 16.91
N ASP A 5 6.28 12.15 16.82
CA ASP A 5 5.52 12.81 15.75
C ASP A 5 5.63 14.33 15.93
N SER A 6 6.80 14.85 15.58
CA SER A 6 6.99 16.27 15.38
C SER A 6 6.20 16.61 14.11
N LEU A 7 5.00 17.18 14.28
CA LEU A 7 4.22 17.77 13.19
C LEU A 7 5.11 18.77 12.45
N ILE A 8 5.72 18.32 11.35
CA ILE A 8 6.51 19.18 10.48
C ILE A 8 5.54 20.17 9.85
N GLN A 9 5.53 21.41 10.35
CA GLN A 9 4.86 22.52 9.69
C GLN A 9 5.66 22.88 8.44
N VAL A 10 5.29 22.29 7.30
CA VAL A 10 5.88 22.62 6.01
C VAL A 10 5.10 23.80 5.41
N ASN A 11 5.68 25.00 5.49
CA ASN A 11 5.14 26.21 4.86
C ASN A 11 5.15 26.10 3.33
N ALA A 12 4.18 26.74 2.67
CA ALA A 12 4.13 26.81 1.21
C ALA A 12 5.42 27.44 0.65
N THR A 13 5.92 26.90 -0.47
CA THR A 13 7.15 27.36 -1.11
C THR A 13 6.85 28.04 -2.45
N PRO A 14 7.75 28.88 -2.99
CA PRO A 14 7.57 29.52 -4.30
C PRO A 14 7.32 28.54 -5.47
N THR A 15 7.70 27.27 -5.30
CA THR A 15 7.41 26.16 -6.21
C THR A 15 5.91 25.87 -6.37
N ASP A 16 5.09 26.22 -5.38
CA ASP A 16 3.63 26.04 -5.40
C ASP A 16 2.91 27.02 -6.36
N CYS A 17 3.63 27.98 -6.97
CA CYS A 17 3.06 29.08 -7.76
C CYS A 17 3.30 29.00 -9.28
N ARG A 18 3.87 27.91 -9.82
CA ARG A 18 4.09 27.81 -11.28
C ARG A 18 2.78 27.52 -12.02
N SER A 19 2.42 28.36 -12.98
CA SER A 19 1.32 28.08 -13.91
C SER A 19 1.64 26.83 -14.75
N PRO A 20 0.68 25.91 -14.95
CA PRO A 20 0.88 24.74 -15.80
C PRO A 20 1.26 25.18 -17.22
N LYS A 21 2.40 24.71 -17.72
CA LYS A 21 2.70 24.79 -19.15
C LYS A 21 2.01 23.59 -19.80
N ASN A 22 0.90 23.83 -20.48
CA ASN A 22 0.25 22.81 -21.31
C ASN A 22 1.09 22.61 -22.58
N GLU A 23 2.20 21.87 -22.48
CA GLU A 23 2.88 21.36 -23.67
C GLU A 23 2.01 20.27 -24.29
N LEU A 24 1.81 20.33 -25.62
CA LEU A 24 1.13 19.29 -26.38
C LEU A 24 1.96 18.01 -26.29
N ILE A 25 1.50 17.11 -25.43
CA ILE A 25 2.10 15.80 -25.21
C ILE A 25 1.75 14.90 -26.40
N GLU A 26 2.74 14.17 -26.93
CA GLU A 26 2.51 13.04 -27.84
C GLU A 26 1.58 12.03 -27.13
N ASN A 27 0.31 11.95 -27.55
CA ASN A 27 -0.70 11.05 -26.98
C ASN A 27 -0.52 9.58 -27.45
N ASN A 28 0.70 9.07 -27.36
CA ASN A 28 1.03 7.67 -27.65
C ASN A 28 1.85 7.06 -26.50
N PHE A 29 2.01 5.75 -26.53
CA PHE A 29 2.73 5.01 -25.48
C PHE A 29 4.17 5.52 -25.27
N ILE A 30 4.89 5.83 -26.36
CA ILE A 30 6.26 6.35 -26.30
C ILE A 30 6.29 7.71 -25.62
N GLY A 31 5.34 8.59 -25.94
CA GLY A 31 5.16 9.90 -25.31
C GLY A 31 4.94 9.78 -23.80
N GLN A 32 4.06 8.88 -23.38
CA GLN A 32 3.81 8.61 -21.95
C GLN A 32 5.07 8.12 -21.22
N LEU A 33 5.82 7.19 -21.81
CA LEU A 33 7.09 6.72 -21.23
C LEU A 33 8.15 7.84 -21.13
N LYS A 34 8.23 8.72 -22.13
CA LYS A 34 9.14 9.89 -22.08
C LYS A 34 8.78 10.84 -20.94
N ILE A 35 7.49 10.99 -20.62
CA ILE A 35 7.05 11.81 -19.49
C ILE A 35 7.37 11.12 -18.18
N LEU A 36 7.00 9.84 -18.02
CA LEU A 36 7.28 9.06 -16.82
C LEU A 36 8.76 9.12 -16.42
N ARG A 37 9.67 8.98 -17.40
CA ARG A 37 11.11 9.09 -17.17
C ARG A 37 11.55 10.45 -16.61
N LYS A 38 10.80 11.52 -16.89
CA LYS A 38 11.08 12.88 -16.41
C LYS A 38 10.28 13.24 -15.14
N MET A 39 9.43 12.33 -14.63
CA MET A 39 8.66 12.59 -13.43
C MET A 39 9.52 12.38 -12.19
N ASP A 40 9.63 13.42 -11.37
CA ASP A 40 10.25 13.30 -10.04
C ASP A 40 9.26 12.71 -9.02
N ILE A 41 7.97 13.08 -9.15
CA ILE A 41 6.88 12.58 -8.31
C ILE A 41 5.80 11.96 -9.20
N HIS A 42 5.52 10.68 -8.97
CA HIS A 42 4.43 9.96 -9.61
C HIS A 42 3.33 9.68 -8.59
N ILE A 43 2.08 10.06 -8.88
CA ILE A 43 0.95 9.82 -7.98
C ILE A 43 -0.02 8.87 -8.68
N THR A 44 -0.36 7.77 -8.01
CA THR A 44 -1.19 6.70 -8.58
C THR A 44 -2.20 6.18 -7.58
N GLY A 45 -3.31 5.62 -8.08
CA GLY A 45 -4.13 4.68 -7.34
C GLY A 45 -3.73 3.24 -7.66
N PRO A 46 -4.46 2.24 -7.12
CA PRO A 46 -4.23 0.83 -7.43
C PRO A 46 -4.54 0.50 -8.89
N GLY A 47 -3.96 -0.61 -9.37
CA GLY A 47 -4.16 -1.14 -10.72
C GLY A 47 -3.06 -0.70 -11.71
N THR A 48 -3.38 -0.73 -13.01
CA THR A 48 -2.36 -0.66 -14.08
C THR A 48 -1.47 0.59 -14.02
N GLY A 49 -1.99 1.72 -13.52
CA GLY A 49 -1.19 2.95 -13.35
C GLY A 49 0.02 2.76 -12.43
N GLN A 50 -0.10 1.91 -11.41
CA GLN A 50 0.98 1.64 -10.46
C GLN A 50 2.15 0.87 -11.09
N MET A 51 1.90 0.13 -12.17
CA MET A 51 2.95 -0.62 -12.89
C MET A 51 3.96 0.28 -13.58
N TYR A 52 3.59 1.53 -13.87
CA TYR A 52 4.49 2.47 -14.54
C TYR A 52 5.63 2.97 -13.66
N GLN A 53 5.57 2.74 -12.34
CA GLN A 53 6.59 3.23 -11.42
C GLN A 53 7.99 2.65 -11.69
N THR A 54 8.08 1.48 -12.32
CA THR A 54 9.37 0.88 -12.72
C THR A 54 10.06 1.68 -13.83
N PHE A 55 9.36 2.58 -14.52
CA PHE A 55 9.94 3.44 -15.57
C PHE A 55 10.33 4.84 -15.07
N LEU A 56 10.13 5.12 -13.79
CA LEU A 56 10.61 6.35 -13.17
C LEU A 56 12.14 6.36 -13.09
N SER A 57 12.71 7.55 -13.00
CA SER A 57 14.17 7.70 -12.86
C SER A 57 14.63 7.41 -11.44
N ASP A 58 15.92 7.11 -11.29
CA ASP A 58 16.57 6.97 -10.00
C ASP A 58 16.38 8.24 -9.16
N GLY A 59 16.01 8.08 -7.89
CA GLY A 59 15.72 9.19 -6.99
C GLY A 59 14.30 9.73 -7.09
N SER A 60 13.45 9.22 -7.99
CA SER A 60 12.03 9.57 -8.04
C SER A 60 11.26 8.98 -6.84
N VAL A 61 10.12 9.60 -6.55
CA VAL A 61 9.18 9.17 -5.51
C VAL A 61 7.84 8.79 -6.13
N THR A 62 7.26 7.66 -5.71
CA THR A 62 5.92 7.21 -6.08
C THR A 62 4.99 7.31 -4.88
N ILE A 63 3.83 7.97 -5.04
CA ILE A 63 2.80 8.12 -4.02
C ILE A 63 1.62 7.24 -4.43
N ASN A 64 1.35 6.19 -3.66
CA ASN A 64 0.18 5.32 -3.86
C ASN A 64 -0.97 5.77 -2.95
N LEU A 65 -2.05 6.24 -3.58
CA LEU A 65 -3.26 6.72 -2.91
C LEU A 65 -4.17 5.59 -2.42
N GLY A 66 -3.94 4.35 -2.84
CA GLY A 66 -4.74 3.20 -2.46
C GLY A 66 -6.18 3.24 -3.01
N GLY A 67 -6.84 2.10 -2.86
CA GLY A 67 -8.24 1.86 -3.20
C GLY A 67 -9.02 1.57 -1.93
N VAL A 68 -10.32 1.41 -2.10
CA VAL A 68 -11.22 1.05 -1.01
C VAL A 68 -11.90 -0.25 -1.39
N LYS A 69 -11.76 -1.26 -0.53
CA LYS A 69 -12.47 -2.53 -0.67
C LYS A 69 -13.61 -2.59 0.35
N PRO A 70 -14.80 -3.07 -0.06
CA PRO A 70 -15.87 -3.34 0.89
C PRO A 70 -15.53 -4.57 1.74
N ARG A 71 -15.89 -4.55 3.02
CA ARG A 71 -15.82 -5.69 3.93
C ARG A 71 -17.18 -6.38 4.00
N GLY A 72 -17.56 -7.06 2.91
CA GLY A 72 -18.84 -7.75 2.79
C GLY A 72 -19.61 -7.33 1.55
N LEU A 73 -20.95 -7.38 1.60
CA LEU A 73 -21.80 -6.96 0.49
C LEU A 73 -21.57 -5.46 0.19
N VAL A 74 -21.65 -5.10 -1.10
CA VAL A 74 -21.64 -3.72 -1.58
C VAL A 74 -22.67 -2.91 -0.76
N ASN A 75 -22.24 -1.79 -0.16
CA ASN A 75 -23.00 -0.94 0.76
C ASN A 75 -23.08 -1.39 2.24
N THR A 76 -22.20 -2.27 2.71
CA THR A 76 -22.04 -2.55 4.16
C THR A 76 -20.96 -1.63 4.77
N GLU A 77 -21.22 -1.14 5.99
CA GLU A 77 -20.56 0.01 6.65
C GLU A 77 -19.07 -0.14 6.99
N ASN A 78 -18.43 -1.23 6.58
CA ASN A 78 -17.03 -1.48 6.86
C ASN A 78 -16.25 -1.54 5.55
N MET A 79 -15.39 -0.55 5.34
CA MET A 79 -14.48 -0.47 4.21
C MET A 79 -13.05 -0.47 4.72
N TYR A 80 -12.12 -0.98 3.93
CA TYR A 80 -10.70 -0.95 4.25
C TYR A 80 -9.88 -0.56 3.02
N SER A 81 -8.67 -0.11 3.31
CA SER A 81 -7.72 0.38 2.32
C SER A 81 -6.98 -0.76 1.65
N SER A 82 -6.68 -0.58 0.38
CA SER A 82 -5.93 -1.55 -0.42
C SER A 82 -4.89 -0.81 -1.24
N TYR A 83 -3.62 -1.13 -1.07
CA TYR A 83 -2.54 -0.59 -1.92
C TYR A 83 -2.16 -1.52 -3.07
N LEU A 84 -2.82 -2.69 -3.16
CA LEU A 84 -2.61 -3.76 -4.12
C LEU A 84 -1.12 -4.00 -4.43
N GLU A 85 -0.63 -3.47 -5.55
CA GLU A 85 0.65 -3.82 -6.12
C GLU A 85 1.85 -3.10 -5.46
N GLN A 86 1.78 -2.88 -4.14
CA GLN A 86 2.85 -2.25 -3.36
C GLN A 86 4.20 -3.00 -3.44
N HIS A 87 4.15 -4.31 -3.71
CA HIS A 87 5.34 -5.14 -3.96
C HIS A 87 6.14 -4.66 -5.18
N MET A 88 5.50 -4.00 -6.15
CA MET A 88 6.21 -3.40 -7.29
C MET A 88 7.10 -2.25 -6.82
N THR A 89 6.67 -1.49 -5.80
CA THR A 89 7.45 -0.39 -5.22
C THR A 89 8.61 -0.96 -4.41
N SER A 90 8.32 -1.97 -3.58
CA SER A 90 9.31 -2.76 -2.84
C SER A 90 10.40 -3.38 -3.73
N GLY A 91 10.02 -3.88 -4.91
CA GLY A 91 10.93 -4.45 -5.90
C GLY A 91 11.71 -3.45 -6.75
N THR A 92 11.49 -2.14 -6.58
CA THR A 92 12.13 -1.08 -7.37
C THR A 92 13.09 -0.28 -6.49
N PRO A 93 14.36 -0.70 -6.34
CA PRO A 93 15.27 -0.18 -5.31
C PRO A 93 15.77 1.24 -5.58
N TYR A 94 15.51 1.81 -6.76
CA TYR A 94 15.96 3.15 -7.15
C TYR A 94 14.90 4.24 -6.94
N ILE A 95 13.69 3.88 -6.47
CA ILE A 95 12.62 4.83 -6.14
C ILE A 95 12.17 4.68 -4.69
N LYS A 96 11.62 5.75 -4.11
CA LYS A 96 10.98 5.71 -2.79
C LYS A 96 9.45 5.70 -2.92
N GLY A 97 8.80 4.83 -2.17
CA GLY A 97 7.35 4.73 -2.02
C GLY A 97 6.84 5.54 -0.85
N LEU A 98 5.75 6.26 -1.07
CA LEU A 98 4.91 6.87 -0.05
C LEU A 98 3.47 6.39 -0.25
N TYR A 99 2.71 6.33 0.84
CA TYR A 99 1.37 5.77 0.85
C TYR A 99 0.41 6.71 1.55
N TYR A 100 -0.79 6.87 0.99
CA TYR A 100 -1.85 7.62 1.65
C TYR A 100 -2.23 6.95 2.97
N PRO A 101 -2.52 7.67 4.07
CA PRO A 101 -2.79 7.08 5.37
C PRO A 101 -3.86 5.96 5.35
N ILE A 102 -3.49 4.77 5.82
CA ILE A 102 -4.30 3.55 5.69
C ILE A 102 -5.67 3.63 6.40
N ASN A 103 -5.75 4.34 7.53
CA ASN A 103 -7.01 4.46 8.27
C ASN A 103 -7.93 5.52 7.69
N GLU A 104 -7.38 6.50 6.96
CA GLU A 104 -8.15 7.64 6.46
C GLU A 104 -8.70 7.41 5.06
N ARG A 105 -8.00 6.59 4.27
CA ARG A 105 -8.39 6.28 2.89
C ARG A 105 -9.83 5.75 2.72
N PRO A 106 -10.43 4.96 3.63
CA PRO A 106 -11.82 4.53 3.52
C PRO A 106 -12.83 5.69 3.56
N ASN A 107 -12.45 6.84 4.15
CA ASN A 107 -13.29 8.04 4.23
C ASN A 107 -13.21 8.91 2.95
N GLY A 108 -12.32 8.58 2.03
CA GLY A 108 -12.07 9.34 0.80
C GLY A 108 -10.62 9.76 0.66
N ILE A 109 -10.38 10.69 -0.27
CA ILE A 109 -9.06 11.31 -0.47
C ILE A 109 -9.19 12.78 -0.09
N GLU A 110 -8.60 13.13 1.04
CA GLU A 110 -8.50 14.50 1.53
C GLU A 110 -7.34 15.23 0.87
N LYS A 111 -7.62 16.45 0.39
CA LYS A 111 -6.65 17.32 -0.29
C LYS A 111 -5.40 17.56 0.55
N ASP A 112 -5.57 17.86 1.83
CA ASP A 112 -4.45 18.25 2.69
C ASP A 112 -3.49 17.09 2.95
N GLU A 113 -4.00 15.85 3.04
CA GLU A 113 -3.15 14.66 3.13
C GLU A 113 -2.38 14.40 1.83
N VAL A 114 -2.99 14.63 0.67
CA VAL A 114 -2.25 14.55 -0.61
C VAL A 114 -1.16 15.61 -0.69
N ILE A 115 -1.45 16.85 -0.28
CA ILE A 115 -0.44 17.93 -0.24
C ILE A 115 0.70 17.57 0.69
N LYS A 116 0.42 16.99 1.87
CA LYS A 116 1.44 16.53 2.82
C LYS A 116 2.36 15.48 2.20
N LEU A 117 1.81 14.50 1.47
CA LEU A 117 2.60 13.49 0.77
C LEU A 117 3.46 14.07 -0.34
N ILE A 118 2.92 15.01 -1.14
CA ILE A 118 3.67 15.70 -2.19
C ILE A 118 4.84 16.49 -1.59
N ARG A 119 4.63 17.15 -0.46
CA ARG A 119 5.69 17.88 0.25
C ARG A 119 6.75 16.95 0.81
N GLN A 120 6.37 15.82 1.42
CA GLN A 120 7.33 14.79 1.84
C GLN A 120 8.14 14.24 0.66
N ALA A 121 7.48 13.94 -0.46
CA ALA A 121 8.17 13.49 -1.68
C ALA A 121 9.18 14.53 -2.18
N SER A 122 8.75 15.80 -2.22
CA SER A 122 9.61 16.91 -2.65
C SER A 122 10.84 17.05 -1.75
N GLN A 123 10.67 16.92 -0.43
CA GLN A 123 11.77 16.96 0.52
C GLN A 123 12.75 15.80 0.30
N LEU A 124 12.24 14.57 0.14
CA LEU A 124 13.08 13.39 -0.16
C LEU A 124 13.90 13.55 -1.45
N ILE A 125 13.33 14.19 -2.47
CA ILE A 125 14.02 14.47 -3.73
C ILE A 125 15.11 15.52 -3.54
N LEU A 126 14.81 16.60 -2.80
CA LEU A 126 15.75 17.70 -2.57
C LEU A 126 16.92 17.32 -1.67
N GLU A 127 16.66 16.55 -0.61
CA GLU A 127 17.67 16.08 0.35
C GLU A 127 18.40 14.83 -0.14
N GLY A 128 17.77 14.08 -1.04
CA GLY A 128 18.17 12.74 -1.43
C GLY A 128 17.77 11.68 -0.40
N PHE A 129 17.76 10.42 -0.83
CA PHE A 129 17.60 9.27 0.04
C PHE A 129 18.57 8.16 -0.38
N SER A 130 18.89 7.26 0.54
CA SER A 130 19.85 6.18 0.28
C SER A 130 19.32 5.21 -0.78
N LEU A 131 20.17 4.93 -1.77
CA LEU A 131 19.97 3.89 -2.78
C LEU A 131 20.97 2.74 -2.55
N PRO A 132 20.55 1.47 -2.70
CA PRO A 132 19.19 1.03 -2.96
C PRO A 132 18.27 1.26 -1.75
N VAL A 133 17.01 1.62 -1.99
CA VAL A 133 15.98 1.68 -0.96
C VAL A 133 15.73 0.26 -0.45
N ASN A 134 15.71 0.08 0.87
CA ASN A 134 15.38 -1.21 1.47
C ASN A 134 13.95 -1.61 1.08
N ALA A 135 13.80 -2.83 0.55
CA ALA A 135 12.52 -3.34 0.06
C ALA A 135 11.42 -3.33 1.13
N HIS A 136 11.75 -3.64 2.39
CA HIS A 136 10.81 -3.59 3.51
C HIS A 136 10.36 -2.16 3.81
N ASP A 137 11.30 -1.21 3.85
CA ASP A 137 11.02 0.21 4.12
C ASP A 137 10.27 0.90 2.96
N ASN A 138 10.13 0.22 1.83
CA ASN A 138 9.39 0.67 0.66
C ASN A 138 8.00 0.04 0.53
N LEU A 139 7.56 -0.74 1.52
CA LEU A 139 6.20 -1.26 1.63
C LEU A 139 5.31 -0.29 2.41
N ALA A 140 4.01 -0.37 2.16
CA ALA A 140 3.00 0.27 3.00
C ALA A 140 2.91 -0.44 4.37
N PRO A 141 2.26 0.17 5.37
CA PRO A 141 2.20 -0.42 6.72
C PRO A 141 1.63 -1.85 6.77
N ASP A 142 0.65 -2.18 5.93
CA ASP A 142 0.07 -3.52 5.82
C ASP A 142 1.04 -4.54 5.19
N GLY A 143 1.84 -4.11 4.21
CA GLY A 143 2.93 -4.92 3.64
C GLY A 143 4.05 -5.18 4.63
N GLN A 144 4.47 -4.17 5.40
CA GLN A 144 5.46 -4.33 6.47
C GLN A 144 4.96 -5.29 7.55
N LEU A 145 3.69 -5.13 7.97
CA LEU A 145 3.03 -6.04 8.89
C LEU A 145 3.05 -7.49 8.38
N PHE A 146 2.75 -7.70 7.10
CA PHE A 146 2.70 -9.04 6.51
C PHE A 146 4.08 -9.71 6.50
N VAL A 147 5.14 -8.97 6.17
CA VAL A 147 6.51 -9.48 6.23
C VAL A 147 6.86 -9.91 7.66
N GLU A 148 6.60 -9.05 8.65
CA GLU A 148 6.88 -9.37 10.05
C GLU A 148 6.04 -10.55 10.57
N MET A 149 4.80 -10.69 10.10
CA MET A 149 3.98 -11.88 10.38
C MET A 149 4.67 -13.15 9.85
N CYS A 150 5.16 -13.13 8.60
CA CYS A 150 5.91 -14.25 8.00
C CYS A 150 7.19 -14.57 8.79
N GLU A 151 7.87 -13.53 9.29
CA GLU A 151 9.10 -13.69 10.07
C GLU A 151 8.85 -14.37 11.42
N LYS A 152 7.77 -13.98 12.11
CA LYS A 152 7.41 -14.47 13.46
C LYS A 152 6.63 -15.79 13.44
N ASP A 153 5.78 -16.00 12.45
CA ASP A 153 4.95 -17.19 12.30
C ASP A 153 5.35 -17.96 11.03
N LYS A 154 6.20 -18.98 11.20
CA LYS A 154 6.71 -19.81 10.10
C LYS A 154 5.63 -20.68 9.48
N GLU A 155 4.59 -21.03 10.23
CA GLU A 155 3.47 -21.82 9.71
C GLU A 155 2.62 -20.96 8.78
N PHE A 156 2.26 -19.75 9.22
CA PHE A 156 1.63 -18.74 8.36
C PHE A 156 2.47 -18.46 7.13
N CYS A 157 3.77 -18.21 7.30
CA CYS A 157 4.67 -17.94 6.18
C CYS A 157 4.67 -19.08 5.17
N SER A 158 4.71 -20.34 5.66
CA SER A 158 4.62 -21.51 4.80
C SER A 158 3.24 -21.70 4.17
N LEU A 159 2.17 -21.25 4.81
CA LEU A 159 0.80 -21.30 4.28
C LEU A 159 0.65 -20.37 3.07
N VAL A 160 1.22 -19.16 3.14
CA VAL A 160 1.05 -18.11 2.14
C VAL A 160 2.11 -18.08 1.04
N THR A 161 3.19 -18.87 1.15
CA THR A 161 4.28 -18.88 0.17
C THR A 161 4.53 -20.22 -0.53
N LYS A 162 4.25 -21.36 0.12
CA LYS A 162 4.62 -22.67 -0.46
C LYS A 162 3.50 -23.23 -1.33
N ARG A 163 3.80 -23.37 -2.62
CA ARG A 163 2.95 -24.08 -3.58
C ARG A 163 3.29 -25.57 -3.59
N THR A 164 2.29 -26.42 -3.38
CA THR A 164 2.41 -27.88 -3.49
C THR A 164 1.19 -28.43 -4.22
N ARG A 165 1.35 -29.54 -4.96
CA ARG A 165 0.29 -30.14 -5.78
C ARG A 165 -1.00 -30.43 -4.99
N ASP A 166 -0.86 -30.78 -3.70
CA ASP A 166 -1.96 -31.25 -2.87
C ASP A 166 -2.54 -30.18 -1.91
N LYS A 167 -2.05 -28.94 -1.98
CA LYS A 167 -2.58 -27.85 -1.14
C LYS A 167 -3.58 -27.01 -1.93
N ASN A 168 -4.73 -26.76 -1.30
CA ASN A 168 -5.71 -25.81 -1.80
C ASN A 168 -5.08 -24.40 -1.87
N PHE A 169 -5.29 -23.70 -3.00
CA PHE A 169 -4.74 -22.38 -3.28
C PHE A 169 -5.45 -21.24 -2.56
N ASN A 170 -6.54 -21.50 -1.84
CA ASN A 170 -7.35 -20.44 -1.22
C ASN A 170 -6.60 -19.55 -0.22
N CYS A 171 -5.53 -20.06 0.41
CA CYS A 171 -4.67 -19.27 1.31
C CYS A 171 -3.40 -18.73 0.63
N LEU A 172 -3.19 -19.07 -0.65
CA LEU A 172 -2.07 -18.60 -1.48
C LEU A 172 -2.50 -17.51 -2.46
N ASP A 173 -3.75 -17.55 -2.92
CA ASP A 173 -4.38 -16.50 -3.72
C ASP A 173 -4.92 -15.42 -2.78
N LEU A 174 -4.03 -14.50 -2.38
CA LEU A 174 -4.36 -13.47 -1.41
C LEU A 174 -3.84 -12.10 -1.84
N TRP A 175 -4.63 -11.08 -1.55
CA TRP A 175 -4.12 -9.73 -1.39
C TRP A 175 -3.79 -9.52 0.09
N ILE A 176 -2.65 -8.85 0.36
CA ILE A 176 -2.16 -8.69 1.73
C ILE A 176 -3.22 -8.01 2.61
N GLU A 177 -3.91 -7.01 2.07
CA GLU A 177 -4.96 -6.30 2.79
C GLU A 177 -6.15 -7.19 3.18
N ASP A 178 -6.45 -8.25 2.41
CA ASP A 178 -7.55 -9.17 2.73
C ASP A 178 -7.20 -9.96 4.01
N PHE A 179 -5.93 -10.35 4.17
CA PHE A 179 -5.41 -10.92 5.41
C PHE A 179 -5.36 -9.89 6.54
N VAL A 180 -4.76 -8.73 6.29
CA VAL A 180 -4.58 -7.67 7.30
C VAL A 180 -5.91 -7.14 7.83
N HIS A 181 -6.99 -7.21 7.05
CA HIS A 181 -8.33 -6.81 7.47
C HIS A 181 -9.28 -7.99 7.73
N GLU A 182 -8.77 -9.22 7.81
CA GLU A 182 -9.55 -10.44 8.07
C GLU A 182 -10.82 -10.49 7.23
N HIS A 183 -10.64 -10.46 5.92
CA HIS A 183 -11.70 -10.56 4.94
C HIS A 183 -11.82 -12.01 4.45
N HIS A 184 -13.06 -12.46 4.22
CA HIS A 184 -13.39 -13.81 3.74
C HIS A 184 -12.70 -14.94 4.52
N GLN A 185 -11.88 -15.77 3.86
CA GLN A 185 -11.24 -16.96 4.42
C GLN A 185 -10.28 -16.65 5.57
N TRP A 186 -9.89 -15.38 5.74
CA TRP A 186 -9.05 -14.90 6.84
C TRP A 186 -9.82 -14.54 8.11
N GLN A 187 -11.16 -14.62 8.10
CA GLN A 187 -11.96 -14.47 9.31
C GLN A 187 -11.79 -15.68 10.23
N ALA A 188 -11.91 -15.47 11.55
CA ALA A 188 -11.84 -16.55 12.54
C ALA A 188 -12.85 -17.69 12.28
N ARG A 189 -13.99 -17.40 11.64
CA ARG A 189 -15.01 -18.40 11.27
C ARG A 189 -14.87 -18.92 9.82
N GLY A 190 -13.93 -18.36 9.06
CA GLY A 190 -13.84 -18.56 7.61
C GLY A 190 -14.98 -17.87 6.83
N PHE A 191 -15.12 -18.27 5.58
CA PHE A 191 -16.13 -17.80 4.65
C PHE A 191 -16.78 -18.98 3.94
N VAL A 192 -18.11 -18.94 3.81
CA VAL A 192 -18.87 -19.98 3.11
C VAL A 192 -19.14 -19.52 1.68
N ASP A 193 -18.66 -20.30 0.71
CA ASP A 193 -18.97 -20.12 -0.70
C ASP A 193 -19.51 -21.43 -1.28
N ASN A 194 -20.68 -21.36 -1.94
CA ASN A 194 -21.39 -22.52 -2.49
C ASN A 194 -21.57 -23.69 -1.49
N GLY A 195 -21.80 -23.38 -0.22
CA GLY A 195 -21.99 -24.37 0.85
C GLY A 195 -20.70 -25.00 1.38
N GLN A 196 -19.53 -24.64 0.83
CA GLN A 196 -18.24 -25.05 1.33
C GLN A 196 -17.65 -23.95 2.23
N ASN A 197 -17.20 -24.33 3.43
CA ASN A 197 -16.51 -23.40 4.32
C ASN A 197 -15.01 -23.36 4.00
N PHE A 198 -14.48 -22.15 3.79
CA PHE A 198 -13.08 -21.87 3.51
C PHE A 198 -12.49 -21.07 4.66
N SER A 199 -11.42 -21.59 5.26
CA SER A 199 -10.71 -20.92 6.36
C SER A 199 -9.22 -21.12 6.19
N CYS A 200 -8.47 -20.04 6.44
CA CYS A 200 -7.01 -20.04 6.45
C CYS A 200 -6.53 -19.86 7.89
N PRO A 201 -5.85 -20.88 8.47
CA PRO A 201 -5.41 -20.80 9.87
C PRO A 201 -4.19 -19.88 10.00
N PHE A 202 -4.22 -18.98 10.98
CA PHE A 202 -3.07 -18.17 11.38
C PHE A 202 -3.24 -17.66 12.81
N ASN A 203 -2.18 -17.07 13.37
CA ASN A 203 -2.21 -16.49 14.70
C ASN A 203 -2.90 -15.10 14.72
N HIS A 204 -4.21 -15.08 15.01
CA HIS A 204 -5.00 -13.84 15.12
C HIS A 204 -4.48 -12.88 16.21
N SER A 205 -4.00 -13.41 17.34
CA SER A 205 -3.47 -12.57 18.43
C SER A 205 -2.19 -11.84 18.00
N LEU A 206 -1.31 -12.52 17.27
CA LEU A 206 -0.12 -11.90 16.69
C LEU A 206 -0.50 -10.83 15.64
N LEU A 207 -1.49 -11.10 14.79
CA LEU A 207 -1.98 -10.10 13.84
C LEU A 207 -2.46 -8.83 14.56
N ASP A 208 -3.23 -8.97 15.65
CA ASP A 208 -3.72 -7.83 16.42
C ASP A 208 -2.59 -7.04 17.10
N GLU A 209 -1.55 -7.71 17.59
CA GLU A 209 -0.35 -7.04 18.11
C GLU A 209 0.36 -6.24 17.01
N LEU A 210 0.54 -6.84 15.83
CA LEU A 210 1.20 -6.16 14.72
C LEU A 210 0.37 -5.01 14.15
N ARG A 211 -0.96 -5.13 14.07
CA ARG A 211 -1.84 -4.03 13.66
C ARG A 211 -1.65 -2.82 14.57
N LYS A 212 -1.61 -3.03 15.89
CA LYS A 212 -1.32 -1.96 16.86
C LYS A 212 0.06 -1.35 16.63
N LYS A 213 1.08 -2.17 16.37
CA LYS A 213 2.46 -1.72 16.08
C LYS A 213 2.51 -0.81 14.84
N TYR A 214 1.82 -1.19 13.77
CA TYR A 214 1.80 -0.45 12.50
C TYR A 214 0.67 0.60 12.41
N GLY A 215 -0.06 0.83 13.51
CA GLY A 215 -1.12 1.84 13.59
C GLY A 215 -2.33 1.52 12.70
N ILE A 216 -2.59 0.27 12.36
CA ILE A 216 -3.72 -0.15 11.51
C ILE A 216 -4.95 -0.37 12.38
N GLN A 217 -6.00 0.41 12.14
CA GLN A 217 -7.27 0.28 12.84
C GLN A 217 -8.10 -0.85 12.26
N HIS A 218 -8.58 -1.72 13.13
CA HIS A 218 -9.51 -2.77 12.78
C HIS A 218 -10.79 -2.60 13.59
N LYS A 219 -11.86 -2.10 12.96
CA LYS A 219 -13.18 -2.11 13.57
C LYS A 219 -13.70 -3.55 13.51
N GLN A 220 -13.73 -4.24 14.64
CA GLN A 220 -14.48 -5.49 14.72
C GLN A 220 -15.95 -5.15 14.51
N SER A 221 -16.59 -5.77 13.51
CA SER A 221 -18.05 -5.75 13.41
C SER A 221 -18.58 -6.44 14.66
N ASN A 222 -19.18 -5.70 15.59
CA ASN A 222 -19.98 -6.31 16.65
C ASN A 222 -21.12 -7.05 15.95
N HIS A 223 -21.06 -8.38 15.96
CA HIS A 223 -22.13 -9.26 15.50
C HIS A 223 -23.06 -9.61 16.67
#